data_AF-A0A845UA39-F1
#
_entry.id   AF-A0A845UA39-F1
#
_cell.length_a   1.000
_cell.length_b   1.000
_cell.length_c   1.000
_cell.angle_alpha   90.00
_cell.angle_beta   90.00
_cell.angle_gamma   90.00
#
_symmetry.space_group_name_H-M   'P 1'
#
loop_
_entity.id
_entity.type
_entity.pdbx_description
1 polymer ?
#
loop_
_entity_poly.entity_id
_entity_poly.type
_entity_poly.pdbx_seq_one_letter_code
_entity_poly.pdbx_strand_id
1 'polypeptide(L)'
;MIRLAQVIDTFEADFLAQYRDRLTSDHHRALVAMKQCRTEASPKMQVQCTECDHRKLVPHSCGHRHCPHCQHHESQQWLEHQMQKQVPAEYFLLTFTLPSEFRALSWAHPRVVYDLLMRCAWETVRTFSHNDKPLQGTPGAIAVLHTNTRRLDYHPHVHLVMPAAAVDGQRKQWRTKRRSKAKGGYLFNHNALAKVFRAKLLASIEAAGLTLPDHYPMAWVVDCKSVGTGEKALIYLGRYLYRGVIAEKDILACADGQVSFRYRNGKTVKLERRTVSGAPFLWLVLQHVLPKGFRRARNFGFLHPNCKRLIDLLHVLLRFAPGRAAAWVKQRAPILCACCGAVMMIVRTRIRSGCSGGMPTPIAPEGAH
;
A
#
# COMPACT_ATOMS: atom_id res chain seq x y z
N MET A 1 18.23 -14.01 -4.67
CA MET A 1 16.94 -13.47 -4.20
C MET A 1 15.86 -13.99 -5.12
N ILE A 2 14.86 -14.68 -4.60
CA ILE A 2 13.75 -15.23 -5.39
C ILE A 2 12.80 -14.09 -5.74
N ARG A 3 12.53 -13.88 -7.04
CA ARG A 3 11.58 -12.86 -7.50
C ARG A 3 10.17 -13.43 -7.56
N LEU A 4 9.15 -12.60 -7.32
CA LEU A 4 7.77 -13.04 -7.46
C LEU A 4 7.46 -13.45 -8.91
N ALA A 5 8.09 -12.81 -9.89
CA ALA A 5 7.98 -13.20 -11.30
C ALA A 5 8.40 -14.66 -11.54
N GLN A 6 9.46 -15.14 -10.88
CA GLN A 6 9.92 -16.53 -11.00
C GLN A 6 8.91 -17.49 -10.37
N VAL A 7 8.38 -17.16 -9.19
CA VAL A 7 7.35 -17.98 -8.53
C VAL A 7 6.07 -18.04 -9.36
N ILE A 8 5.67 -16.93 -9.99
CA ILE A 8 4.54 -16.93 -10.93
C ILE A 8 4.83 -17.84 -12.10
N ASP A 9 5.99 -17.71 -12.74
CA ASP A 9 6.33 -18.52 -13.92
C ASP A 9 6.33 -20.03 -13.61
N THR A 10 6.81 -20.42 -12.43
CA THR A 10 6.82 -21.83 -11.99
C THR A 10 5.42 -22.39 -11.71
N PHE A 11 4.50 -21.61 -11.13
CA PHE A 11 3.24 -22.12 -10.58
C PHE A 11 1.97 -21.54 -11.23
N GLU A 12 2.09 -20.77 -12.30
CA GLU A 12 0.93 -20.12 -12.95
C GLU A 12 -0.09 -21.15 -13.45
N ALA A 13 0.35 -22.23 -14.10
CA ALA A 13 -0.55 -23.26 -14.63
C ALA A 13 -1.40 -23.88 -13.52
N ASP A 14 -0.76 -24.36 -12.45
CA ASP A 14 -1.44 -24.95 -11.29
C ASP A 14 -2.34 -23.94 -10.59
N PHE A 15 -1.89 -22.69 -10.46
CA PHE A 15 -2.67 -21.62 -9.83
C PHE A 15 -3.94 -21.31 -10.62
N LEU A 16 -3.83 -21.18 -11.95
CA LEU A 16 -4.98 -20.95 -12.81
C LEU A 16 -5.93 -22.14 -12.79
N ALA A 17 -5.42 -23.38 -12.81
CA ALA A 17 -6.24 -24.58 -12.71
C ALA A 17 -7.01 -24.66 -11.37
N GLN A 18 -6.32 -24.41 -10.24
CA GLN A 18 -6.89 -24.55 -8.90
C GLN A 18 -7.84 -23.41 -8.52
N TYR A 19 -7.61 -22.19 -9.00
CA TYR A 19 -8.35 -21.00 -8.54
C TYR A 19 -9.23 -20.35 -9.61
N ARG A 20 -9.37 -20.92 -10.81
CA ARG A 20 -10.10 -20.32 -11.96
C ARG A 20 -11.41 -19.64 -11.59
N ASP A 21 -12.27 -20.30 -10.82
CA ASP A 21 -13.63 -19.83 -10.50
C ASP A 21 -13.65 -18.70 -9.46
N ARG A 22 -12.50 -18.40 -8.84
CA ARG A 22 -12.33 -17.32 -7.86
C ARG A 22 -11.58 -16.11 -8.42
N LEU A 23 -11.00 -16.24 -9.61
CA LEU A 23 -10.23 -15.16 -10.22
C LEU A 23 -11.14 -14.11 -10.84
N THR A 24 -10.68 -12.86 -10.79
CA THR A 24 -11.34 -11.72 -11.41
C THR A 24 -10.43 -11.18 -12.49
N SER A 25 -10.95 -10.34 -13.39
CA SER A 25 -10.12 -9.64 -14.37
C SER A 25 -9.00 -8.80 -13.72
N ASP A 26 -9.23 -8.30 -12.50
CA ASP A 26 -8.20 -7.62 -11.71
C ASP A 26 -7.09 -8.57 -11.25
N HIS A 27 -7.43 -9.78 -10.82
CA HIS A 27 -6.44 -10.82 -10.48
C HIS A 27 -5.57 -11.19 -11.68
N HIS A 28 -6.16 -11.43 -12.85
CA HIS A 28 -5.41 -11.75 -14.07
C HIS A 28 -4.47 -10.62 -14.49
N ARG A 29 -4.95 -9.37 -14.49
CA ARG A 29 -4.10 -8.20 -14.82
C ARG A 29 -2.92 -8.07 -13.85
N ALA A 30 -3.15 -8.30 -12.56
CA ALA A 30 -2.10 -8.26 -11.56
C ALA A 30 -1.06 -9.36 -11.79
N LEU A 31 -1.50 -10.61 -12.04
CA LEU A 31 -0.65 -11.76 -12.31
C LEU A 31 0.27 -11.49 -13.50
N VAL A 32 -0.30 -11.12 -14.66
CA VAL A 32 0.46 -10.83 -15.89
C VAL A 32 1.45 -9.69 -15.68
N ALA A 33 1.01 -8.58 -15.06
CA ALA A 33 1.88 -7.45 -14.81
C ALA A 33 3.06 -7.81 -13.88
N MET A 34 2.83 -8.62 -12.84
CA MET A 34 3.88 -9.06 -11.93
C MET A 34 4.82 -10.08 -12.57
N LYS A 35 4.31 -11.01 -13.39
CA LYS A 35 5.09 -11.98 -14.17
C LYS A 35 6.10 -11.28 -15.09
N GLN A 36 5.65 -10.26 -15.80
CA GLN A 36 6.48 -9.58 -16.81
C GLN A 36 7.42 -8.52 -16.21
N CYS A 37 7.21 -8.09 -14.96
CA CYS A 37 7.88 -6.93 -14.39
C CYS A 37 9.41 -7.06 -14.39
N ARG A 38 10.09 -6.17 -15.12
CA ARG A 38 11.56 -6.15 -15.28
C ARG A 38 12.16 -7.47 -15.79
N THR A 39 11.40 -8.18 -16.63
CA THR A 39 11.86 -9.36 -17.37
C THR A 39 12.10 -9.00 -18.84
N GLU A 40 12.64 -9.93 -19.62
CA GLU A 40 12.79 -9.74 -21.06
C GLU A 40 11.46 -9.57 -21.80
N ALA A 41 10.36 -10.07 -21.23
CA ALA A 41 9.01 -9.90 -21.76
C ALA A 41 8.45 -8.49 -21.53
N SER A 42 9.05 -7.68 -20.64
CA SER A 42 8.63 -6.28 -20.47
C SER A 42 9.14 -5.42 -21.64
N PRO A 43 8.40 -4.35 -22.01
CA PRO A 43 8.97 -3.29 -22.83
C PRO A 43 10.30 -2.82 -22.24
N LYS A 44 11.21 -2.34 -23.08
CA LYS A 44 12.55 -1.90 -22.66
C LYS A 44 12.69 -0.39 -22.86
N MET A 45 13.59 0.23 -22.09
CA MET A 45 14.15 1.54 -22.41
C MET A 45 15.59 1.37 -22.89
N GLN A 46 15.98 2.18 -23.87
CA GLN A 46 17.37 2.29 -24.26
C GLN A 46 18.00 3.40 -23.45
N VAL A 47 19.11 3.09 -22.80
CA VAL A 47 19.96 4.05 -22.12
C VAL A 47 21.30 4.16 -22.87
N GLN A 48 21.85 5.36 -22.92
CA GLN A 48 23.14 5.66 -23.53
C GLN A 48 24.04 6.37 -22.51
N CYS A 49 25.30 5.96 -22.45
CA CYS A 49 26.30 6.58 -21.59
C CYS A 49 26.55 8.05 -22.01
N THR A 50 26.81 8.93 -21.04
CA THR A 50 27.16 10.33 -21.34
C THR A 50 28.61 10.52 -21.79
N GLU A 51 29.50 9.55 -21.50
CA GLU A 51 30.96 9.68 -21.70
C GLU A 51 31.53 8.65 -22.72
N CYS A 52 30.72 7.73 -23.25
CA CYS A 52 31.17 6.77 -24.25
C CYS A 52 30.00 6.24 -25.11
N ASP A 53 30.30 5.44 -26.13
CA ASP A 53 29.30 4.90 -27.05
C ASP A 53 28.45 3.74 -26.49
N HIS A 54 28.68 3.35 -25.23
CA HIS A 54 27.97 2.23 -24.64
C HIS A 54 26.46 2.49 -24.54
N ARG A 55 25.68 1.52 -25.03
CA ARG A 55 24.22 1.50 -24.99
C ARG A 55 23.73 0.22 -24.34
N LYS A 56 22.63 0.32 -23.59
CA LYS A 56 22.00 -0.82 -22.93
C LYS A 56 20.49 -0.75 -23.00
N LEU A 57 19.85 -1.90 -23.16
CA LEU A 57 18.41 -2.04 -22.96
C LEU A 57 18.12 -2.41 -21.50
N VAL A 58 17.20 -1.67 -20.89
CA VAL A 58 16.76 -1.89 -19.51
C VAL A 58 15.27 -2.25 -19.50
N PRO A 59 14.89 -3.42 -18.97
CA PRO A 59 13.49 -3.82 -18.78
C PRO A 59 12.67 -2.81 -17.97
N HIS A 60 11.44 -2.52 -18.41
CA HIS A 60 10.53 -1.62 -17.71
C HIS A 60 9.92 -2.26 -16.45
N SER A 61 9.62 -1.42 -15.47
CA SER A 61 8.72 -1.78 -14.37
C SER A 61 7.28 -1.88 -14.85
N CYS A 62 6.51 -2.82 -14.32
CA CYS A 62 5.11 -2.98 -14.72
C CYS A 62 4.16 -1.91 -14.19
N GLY A 63 4.54 -1.16 -13.15
CA GLY A 63 3.70 -0.10 -12.57
C GLY A 63 2.41 -0.61 -11.90
N HIS A 64 2.28 -1.92 -11.69
CA HIS A 64 1.13 -2.48 -10.98
C HIS A 64 1.29 -2.33 -9.46
N ARG A 65 0.34 -1.68 -8.77
CA ARG A 65 0.44 -1.29 -7.34
C ARG A 65 0.64 -2.44 -6.35
N HIS A 66 0.39 -3.69 -6.78
CA HIS A 66 0.60 -4.89 -5.98
C HIS A 66 1.94 -5.58 -6.27
N CYS A 67 2.71 -5.09 -7.25
CA CYS A 67 4.00 -5.67 -7.60
C CYS A 67 5.03 -5.35 -6.49
N PRO A 68 5.65 -6.37 -5.87
CA PRO A 68 6.65 -6.15 -4.83
C PRO A 68 8.03 -5.77 -5.37
N HIS A 69 8.25 -5.96 -6.68
CA HIS A 69 9.53 -5.73 -7.33
C HIS A 69 9.76 -4.26 -7.70
N CYS A 70 8.70 -3.52 -8.05
CA CYS A 70 8.80 -2.14 -8.55
C CYS A 70 8.10 -1.13 -7.63
N GLN A 71 7.90 0.11 -8.13
CA GLN A 71 7.21 1.20 -7.43
C GLN A 71 7.79 1.71 -6.11
N HIS A 72 9.07 1.42 -5.86
CA HIS A 72 9.77 1.89 -4.67
C HIS A 72 9.89 3.41 -4.62
N HIS A 73 10.06 4.07 -5.77
CA HIS A 73 10.21 5.51 -5.86
C HIS A 73 8.86 6.23 -5.69
N GLU A 74 7.80 5.67 -6.26
CA GLU A 74 6.42 6.15 -6.17
C GLU A 74 5.91 6.06 -4.73
N SER A 75 6.31 5.00 -4.01
CA SER A 75 6.11 4.87 -2.55
C SER A 75 6.80 5.99 -1.76
N GLN A 76 8.01 6.37 -2.16
CA GLN A 76 8.77 7.46 -1.52
C GLN A 76 8.13 8.81 -1.79
N GLN A 77 7.80 9.12 -3.05
CA GLN A 77 7.11 10.37 -3.41
C GLN A 77 5.76 10.51 -2.69
N TRP A 78 4.98 9.43 -2.59
CA TRP A 78 3.74 9.45 -1.82
C TRP A 78 3.98 9.80 -0.35
N LEU A 79 5.00 9.18 0.26
CA LEU A 79 5.38 9.40 1.65
C LEU A 79 5.84 10.85 1.85
N GLU A 80 6.68 11.38 0.96
CA GLU A 80 7.15 12.77 0.98
C GLU A 80 5.98 13.76 0.97
N HIS A 81 5.02 13.56 0.07
CA HIS A 81 3.82 14.39 0.02
C HIS A 81 2.97 14.31 1.30
N GLN A 82 3.03 13.21 2.06
CA GLN A 82 2.33 13.11 3.34
C GLN A 82 3.12 13.79 4.46
N MET A 83 4.45 13.64 4.46
CA MET A 83 5.34 14.28 5.45
C MET A 83 5.31 15.81 5.32
N GLN A 84 5.24 16.34 4.10
CA GLN A 84 5.09 17.77 3.83
C GLN A 84 3.81 18.37 4.42
N LYS A 85 2.79 17.55 4.73
CA LYS A 85 1.53 18.01 5.33
C LYS A 85 1.49 17.87 6.84
N GLN A 86 2.57 17.41 7.46
CA GLN A 86 2.61 17.28 8.91
C GLN A 86 2.42 18.66 9.57
N VAL A 87 1.95 18.61 10.80
CA VAL A 87 1.65 19.75 11.67
C VAL A 87 2.27 19.48 13.04
N PRO A 88 2.60 20.51 13.84
CA PRO A 88 3.23 20.33 15.15
C PRO A 88 2.23 19.83 16.19
N ALA A 89 1.91 18.53 16.14
CA ALA A 89 1.01 17.84 17.05
C ALA A 89 1.50 16.41 17.31
N GLU A 90 1.03 15.78 18.39
CA GLU A 90 1.17 14.34 18.59
C GLU A 90 0.24 13.60 17.61
N TYR A 91 0.73 12.53 16.99
CA TYR A 91 -0.01 11.72 16.05
C TYR A 91 -0.43 10.40 16.68
N PHE A 92 -1.58 9.92 16.21
CA PHE A 92 -2.14 8.65 16.61
C PHE A 92 -2.37 7.78 15.38
N LEU A 93 -2.05 6.49 15.53
CA LEU A 93 -2.42 5.45 14.58
C LEU A 93 -3.68 4.77 15.10
N LEU A 94 -4.79 4.98 14.40
CA LEU A 94 -6.05 4.32 14.67
C LEU A 94 -6.22 3.17 13.68
N THR A 95 -6.65 1.99 14.15
CA THR A 95 -6.86 0.82 13.29
C THR A 95 -8.26 0.29 13.48
N PHE A 96 -9.07 0.35 12.43
CA PHE A 96 -10.44 -0.16 12.42
C PHE A 96 -10.46 -1.48 11.66
N THR A 97 -10.87 -2.55 12.34
CA THR A 97 -10.79 -3.91 11.81
C THR A 97 -12.18 -4.48 11.59
N LEU A 98 -12.42 -5.07 10.42
CA LEU A 98 -13.62 -5.85 10.19
C LEU A 98 -13.53 -7.22 10.88
N PRO A 99 -14.58 -7.67 11.59
CA PRO A 99 -14.67 -9.03 12.08
C PRO A 99 -14.57 -10.07 10.95
N SER A 100 -14.15 -11.29 11.29
CA SER A 100 -13.95 -12.38 10.31
C SER A 100 -15.19 -12.69 9.49
N GLU A 101 -16.36 -12.51 10.09
CA GLU A 101 -17.67 -12.84 9.55
C GLU A 101 -18.01 -11.96 8.33
N PHE A 102 -17.42 -10.76 8.27
CA PHE A 102 -17.59 -9.83 7.15
C PHE A 102 -16.66 -10.14 5.96
N ARG A 103 -15.77 -11.14 6.05
CA ARG A 103 -14.80 -11.42 4.98
C ARG A 103 -15.49 -11.90 3.70
N ALA A 104 -16.50 -12.76 3.80
CA ALA A 104 -17.25 -13.23 2.64
C ALA A 104 -17.96 -12.07 1.93
N LEU A 105 -18.63 -11.21 2.71
CA LEU A 105 -19.27 -9.99 2.20
C LEU A 105 -18.25 -9.03 1.54
N SER A 106 -17.10 -8.83 2.21
CA SER A 106 -16.01 -8.00 1.69
C SER A 106 -15.44 -8.55 0.39
N TRP A 107 -15.36 -9.88 0.26
CA TRP A 107 -14.88 -10.55 -0.95
C TRP A 107 -15.87 -10.42 -2.11
N ALA A 108 -17.17 -10.57 -1.83
CA ALA A 108 -18.23 -10.47 -2.83
C ALA A 108 -18.44 -9.02 -3.32
N HIS A 109 -18.32 -8.04 -2.42
CA HIS A 109 -18.59 -6.62 -2.71
C HIS A 109 -17.41 -5.70 -2.33
N PRO A 110 -16.18 -5.94 -2.83
CA PRO A 110 -14.97 -5.29 -2.33
C PRO A 110 -14.99 -3.77 -2.55
N ARG A 111 -15.52 -3.31 -3.68
CA ARG A 111 -15.61 -1.87 -3.96
C ARG A 111 -16.48 -1.15 -2.93
N VAL A 112 -17.64 -1.70 -2.62
CA VAL A 112 -18.63 -1.09 -1.72
C VAL A 112 -18.15 -1.21 -0.28
N VAL A 113 -17.81 -2.42 0.17
CA VAL A 113 -17.45 -2.68 1.57
C VAL A 113 -16.16 -1.96 1.97
N TYR A 114 -15.12 -1.95 1.13
CA TYR A 114 -13.89 -1.21 1.46
C TYR A 114 -14.09 0.30 1.46
N ASP A 115 -14.96 0.82 0.60
CA ASP A 115 -15.31 2.23 0.59
C ASP A 115 -16.07 2.63 1.86
N LEU A 116 -17.06 1.82 2.26
CA LEU A 116 -17.79 1.96 3.51
C LEU A 116 -16.87 1.88 4.74
N LEU A 117 -15.95 0.91 4.76
CA LEU A 117 -14.95 0.76 5.82
C LEU A 117 -14.14 2.04 6.01
N MET A 118 -13.59 2.61 4.92
CA MET A 118 -12.80 3.84 4.99
C MET A 118 -13.65 5.06 5.39
N ARG A 119 -14.86 5.19 4.84
CA ARG A 119 -15.78 6.30 5.16
C ARG A 119 -16.25 6.25 6.61
N CYS A 120 -16.72 5.10 7.09
CA CYS A 120 -17.19 4.95 8.47
C CYS A 120 -16.07 5.18 9.49
N ALA A 121 -14.85 4.72 9.20
CA ALA A 121 -13.68 5.01 10.05
C ALA A 121 -13.40 6.52 10.14
N TRP A 122 -13.40 7.23 9.01
CA TRP A 122 -13.25 8.68 8.96
C TRP A 122 -14.36 9.42 9.71
N GLU A 123 -15.62 9.10 9.43
CA GLU A 123 -16.76 9.74 10.07
C GLU A 123 -16.78 9.51 11.59
N THR A 124 -16.35 8.33 12.03
CA THR A 124 -16.22 8.04 13.46
C THR A 124 -15.24 9.00 14.11
N VAL A 125 -14.00 9.10 13.60
CA VAL A 125 -13.00 10.00 14.20
C VAL A 125 -13.36 11.48 14.06
N ARG A 126 -14.05 11.85 12.97
CA ARG A 126 -14.58 13.20 12.78
C ARG A 126 -15.63 13.56 13.83
N THR A 127 -16.58 12.67 14.07
CA THR A 127 -17.64 12.86 15.10
C THR A 127 -17.00 13.00 16.48
N PHE A 128 -16.02 12.16 16.80
CA PHE A 128 -15.30 12.24 18.07
C PHE A 128 -14.51 13.54 18.21
N SER A 129 -13.85 14.00 17.16
CA SER A 129 -13.13 15.29 17.16
C SER A 129 -14.06 16.47 17.42
N HIS A 130 -15.26 16.50 16.82
CA HIS A 130 -16.24 17.56 17.07
C HIS A 130 -16.79 17.54 18.51
N ASN A 131 -16.96 16.35 19.08
CA ASN A 131 -17.53 16.20 20.44
C ASN A 131 -16.46 16.27 21.56
N ASP A 132 -15.18 16.21 21.22
CA ASP A 132 -14.08 16.28 22.18
C ASP A 132 -13.79 17.73 22.59
N LYS A 133 -13.89 18.05 23.89
CA LYS A 133 -13.76 19.43 24.41
C LYS A 133 -12.44 20.13 23.97
N PRO A 134 -11.26 19.48 24.02
CA PRO A 134 -10.02 20.06 23.48
C PRO A 134 -9.97 20.26 21.96
N LEU A 135 -10.64 19.41 21.15
CA LEU A 135 -10.57 19.49 19.70
C LEU A 135 -11.69 20.33 19.08
N GLN A 136 -12.97 20.05 19.36
CA GLN A 136 -14.17 20.76 18.88
C GLN A 136 -14.08 21.29 17.44
N GLY A 137 -13.56 20.49 16.52
CA GLY A 137 -13.29 20.97 15.16
C GLY A 137 -13.10 19.85 14.16
N THR A 138 -12.87 20.23 12.91
CA THR A 138 -12.59 19.30 11.82
C THR A 138 -11.16 18.78 11.96
N PRO A 139 -10.94 17.47 12.19
CA PRO A 139 -9.60 16.92 12.26
C PRO A 139 -8.99 16.76 10.87
N GLY A 140 -7.77 16.26 10.79
CA GLY A 140 -7.15 15.78 9.55
C GLY A 140 -6.75 14.32 9.75
N ALA A 141 -6.86 13.49 8.70
CA ALA A 141 -6.37 12.11 8.78
C ALA A 141 -5.89 11.58 7.43
N ILE A 142 -4.90 10.69 7.47
CA ILE A 142 -4.44 9.90 6.32
C ILE A 142 -4.91 8.46 6.55
N ALA A 143 -5.84 8.00 5.71
CA ALA A 143 -6.40 6.66 5.79
C ALA A 143 -5.74 5.74 4.75
N VAL A 144 -5.39 4.51 5.16
CA VAL A 144 -4.82 3.48 4.30
C VAL A 144 -5.53 2.15 4.53
N LEU A 145 -6.12 1.60 3.48
CA LEU A 145 -6.75 0.28 3.48
C LEU A 145 -5.69 -0.83 3.36
N HIS A 146 -5.75 -1.79 4.27
CA HIS A 146 -5.03 -3.05 4.19
C HIS A 146 -6.03 -4.22 4.13
N THR A 147 -5.62 -5.30 3.46
CA THR A 147 -6.45 -6.51 3.32
C THR A 147 -5.75 -7.78 3.81
N ASN A 148 -4.53 -7.66 4.34
CA ASN A 148 -3.72 -8.80 4.75
C ASN A 148 -3.23 -8.67 6.19
N THR A 149 -3.02 -9.82 6.83
CA THR A 149 -2.10 -9.93 7.97
C THR A 149 -0.66 -10.04 7.48
N ARG A 150 0.31 -9.92 8.38
CA ARG A 150 1.73 -10.21 8.07
C ARG A 150 1.97 -11.64 7.58
N ARG A 151 1.06 -12.57 7.92
CA ARG A 151 1.08 -13.97 7.48
C ARG A 151 0.37 -14.18 6.13
N LEU A 152 -0.05 -13.08 5.48
CA LEU A 152 -0.80 -13.00 4.21
C LEU A 152 -2.26 -13.45 4.27
N ASP A 153 -2.80 -13.71 5.45
CA ASP A 153 -4.21 -14.09 5.61
C ASP A 153 -5.13 -12.89 5.30
N TYR A 154 -6.28 -13.14 4.67
CA TYR A 154 -7.24 -12.09 4.31
C TYR A 154 -7.88 -11.46 5.56
N HIS A 155 -7.62 -10.17 5.74
CA HIS A 155 -7.97 -9.39 6.93
C HIS A 155 -8.16 -7.90 6.58
N PRO A 156 -9.32 -7.50 6.05
CA PRO A 156 -9.64 -6.10 5.77
C PRO A 156 -9.63 -5.22 7.02
N HIS A 157 -8.84 -4.16 6.99
CA HIS A 157 -8.78 -3.15 8.04
C HIS A 157 -8.29 -1.81 7.45
N VAL A 158 -8.61 -0.71 8.12
CA VAL A 158 -8.13 0.62 7.73
C VAL A 158 -7.31 1.23 8.86
N HIS A 159 -6.14 1.77 8.51
CA HIS A 159 -5.32 2.58 9.39
C HIS A 159 -5.57 4.06 9.12
N LEU A 160 -5.78 4.85 10.17
CA LEU A 160 -5.81 6.31 10.12
C LEU A 160 -4.62 6.85 10.89
N VAL A 161 -3.79 7.66 10.23
CA VAL A 161 -2.78 8.50 10.90
C VAL A 161 -3.38 9.89 11.07
N MET A 162 -3.64 10.25 12.32
CA MET A 162 -4.37 11.47 12.69
C MET A 162 -3.56 12.26 13.73
N PRO A 163 -3.20 13.54 13.47
CA PRO A 163 -2.73 14.42 14.52
C PRO A 163 -3.84 14.64 15.56
N ALA A 164 -3.46 14.79 16.82
CA ALA A 164 -4.32 15.24 17.91
C ALA A 164 -4.60 16.75 17.79
N ALA A 165 -5.10 17.16 16.63
CA ALA A 165 -5.38 18.54 16.29
C ALA A 165 -6.60 18.64 15.36
N ALA A 166 -7.24 19.79 15.40
CA ALA A 166 -8.43 20.11 14.63
C ALA A 166 -8.48 21.60 14.28
N VAL A 167 -9.20 21.92 13.21
CA VAL A 167 -9.50 23.28 12.80
C VAL A 167 -10.96 23.56 13.14
N ASP A 168 -11.17 24.55 14.01
CA ASP A 168 -12.48 25.17 14.19
C ASP A 168 -12.64 26.24 13.11
N GLY A 169 -13.41 25.93 12.07
CA GLY A 169 -13.63 26.83 10.94
C GLY A 169 -14.48 28.04 11.29
N GLN A 170 -15.36 27.95 12.30
CA GLN A 170 -16.22 29.06 12.70
C GLN A 170 -15.42 30.09 13.49
N ARG A 171 -14.62 29.64 14.45
CA ARG A 171 -13.77 30.52 15.28
C ARG A 171 -12.42 30.83 14.64
N LYS A 172 -12.10 30.20 13.51
CA LYS A 172 -10.79 30.26 12.84
C LYS A 172 -9.65 29.87 13.79
N GLN A 173 -9.86 28.85 14.60
CA GLN A 173 -8.91 28.41 15.63
C GLN A 173 -8.24 27.09 15.28
N TRP A 174 -6.93 27.03 15.52
CA TRP A 174 -6.17 25.78 15.61
C TRP A 174 -6.30 25.22 17.03
N ARG A 175 -6.84 24.00 17.15
CA ARG A 175 -7.09 23.36 18.45
C ARG A 175 -6.30 22.06 18.54
N THR A 176 -5.67 21.83 19.69
CA THR A 176 -4.83 20.64 19.91
C THR A 176 -5.20 19.96 21.21
N LYS A 177 -5.17 18.63 21.21
CA LYS A 177 -5.29 17.83 22.43
C LYS A 177 -3.91 17.37 22.88
N ARG A 178 -3.46 17.88 24.02
CA ARG A 178 -2.18 17.47 24.63
C ARG A 178 -2.38 16.23 25.50
N ARG A 179 -1.36 15.39 25.55
CA ARG A 179 -1.31 14.23 26.45
C ARG A 179 -1.34 14.70 27.92
N SER A 180 -2.21 14.13 28.73
CA SER A 180 -2.09 14.23 30.19
C SER A 180 -0.88 13.39 30.64
N LYS A 181 0.02 13.97 31.44
CA LYS A 181 1.18 13.26 32.01
C LYS A 181 0.75 12.12 32.95
N ALA A 182 -0.46 12.17 33.52
CA ALA A 182 -0.90 11.28 34.60
C ALA A 182 -1.63 10.00 34.12
N LYS A 183 -2.14 9.95 32.89
CA LYS A 183 -2.84 8.77 32.34
C LYS A 183 -2.42 8.64 30.90
N GLY A 184 -1.61 7.64 30.55
CA GLY A 184 -1.04 7.43 29.21
C GLY A 184 -2.01 7.82 28.10
N GLY A 185 -1.86 9.04 27.58
CA GLY A 185 -3.00 9.72 26.97
C GLY A 185 -3.39 9.10 25.65
N TYR A 186 -4.64 8.68 25.56
CA TYR A 186 -5.29 8.25 24.33
C TYR A 186 -5.96 9.46 23.67
N LEU A 187 -5.98 9.49 22.33
CA LEU A 187 -6.73 10.49 21.59
C LEU A 187 -8.24 10.34 21.84
N PHE A 188 -8.76 9.12 21.65
CA PHE A 188 -10.14 8.74 21.93
C PHE A 188 -10.20 7.35 22.59
N ASN A 189 -11.27 7.09 23.34
CA ASN A 189 -11.46 5.77 23.96
C ASN A 189 -11.74 4.71 22.89
N HIS A 190 -10.99 3.60 22.90
CA HIS A 190 -11.07 2.56 21.88
C HIS A 190 -12.43 1.83 21.85
N ASN A 191 -13.03 1.56 23.01
CA ASN A 191 -14.34 0.91 23.10
C ASN A 191 -15.45 1.81 22.55
N ALA A 192 -15.39 3.11 22.86
CA ALA A 192 -16.32 4.09 22.31
C ALA A 192 -16.19 4.20 20.79
N LEU A 193 -14.96 4.28 20.27
CA LEU A 193 -14.70 4.27 18.83
C LEU A 193 -15.28 3.01 18.17
N ALA A 194 -15.03 1.83 18.73
CA ALA A 194 -15.53 0.57 18.21
C ALA A 194 -17.06 0.50 18.18
N LYS A 195 -17.73 0.96 19.24
CA LYS A 195 -19.21 0.99 19.31
C LYS A 195 -19.81 1.86 18.21
N VAL A 196 -19.31 3.09 18.04
CA VAL A 196 -19.84 4.03 17.04
C VAL A 196 -19.48 3.58 15.62
N PHE A 197 -18.26 3.10 15.41
CA PHE A 197 -17.82 2.56 14.12
C PHE A 197 -18.67 1.37 13.69
N ARG A 198 -18.92 0.42 14.60
CA ARG A 198 -19.82 -0.73 14.36
C ARG A 198 -21.19 -0.24 13.91
N ALA A 199 -21.84 0.64 14.69
CA ALA A 199 -23.17 1.13 14.37
C ALA A 199 -23.22 1.81 12.99
N LYS A 200 -22.26 2.69 12.69
CA LYS A 200 -22.14 3.35 11.39
C LYS A 200 -21.96 2.36 10.24
N LEU A 201 -21.09 1.38 10.40
CA LEU A 201 -20.76 0.46 9.32
C LEU A 201 -21.92 -0.49 9.01
N LEU A 202 -22.58 -1.04 10.04
CA LEU A 202 -23.75 -1.90 9.86
C LEU A 202 -24.85 -1.14 9.10
N ALA A 203 -25.25 0.03 9.61
CA ALA A 203 -26.28 0.86 8.97
C ALA A 203 -25.91 1.24 7.52
N SER A 204 -24.63 1.51 7.25
CA SER A 204 -24.19 1.89 5.91
C SER A 204 -24.08 0.71 4.93
N ILE A 205 -23.90 -0.52 5.44
CA ILE A 205 -23.97 -1.74 4.62
C ILE A 205 -25.42 -2.02 4.23
N GLU A 206 -26.35 -1.95 5.18
CA GLU A 206 -27.78 -2.13 4.92
C GLU A 206 -28.31 -1.05 3.97
N ALA A 207 -27.95 0.22 4.18
CA ALA A 207 -28.30 1.32 3.28
C ALA A 207 -27.70 1.18 1.87
N ALA A 208 -26.65 0.37 1.71
CA ALA A 208 -26.10 0.03 0.39
C ALA A 208 -26.82 -1.18 -0.26
N GLY A 209 -27.88 -1.69 0.34
CA GLY A 209 -28.66 -2.83 -0.16
C GLY A 209 -27.96 -4.18 0.02
N LEU A 210 -26.97 -4.27 0.92
CA LEU A 210 -26.22 -5.49 1.17
C LEU A 210 -26.72 -6.18 2.44
N THR A 211 -26.87 -7.50 2.38
CA THR A 211 -27.24 -8.31 3.53
C THR A 211 -26.06 -8.46 4.49
N LEU A 212 -26.31 -8.19 5.77
CA LEU A 212 -25.33 -8.44 6.83
C LEU A 212 -25.14 -9.96 7.03
N PRO A 213 -23.97 -10.41 7.53
CA PRO A 213 -23.79 -11.80 7.93
C PRO A 213 -24.81 -12.20 9.01
N ASP A 214 -25.32 -13.44 8.97
CA ASP A 214 -26.31 -13.94 9.94
C ASP A 214 -25.82 -13.82 11.40
N HIS A 215 -24.51 -13.98 11.58
CA HIS A 215 -23.85 -13.88 12.87
C HIS A 215 -22.61 -12.99 12.78
N TYR A 216 -22.46 -12.06 13.72
CA TYR A 216 -21.26 -11.26 13.91
C TYR A 216 -21.13 -10.81 15.37
N PRO A 217 -19.90 -10.57 15.86
CA PRO A 217 -19.68 -10.23 17.25
C PRO A 217 -20.29 -8.86 17.63
N MET A 218 -20.74 -8.76 18.88
CA MET A 218 -21.18 -7.49 19.47
C MET A 218 -20.00 -6.56 19.77
N ALA A 219 -18.89 -7.13 20.23
CA ALA A 219 -17.66 -6.40 20.50
C ALA A 219 -16.79 -6.32 19.25
N TRP A 220 -16.50 -5.10 18.79
CA TRP A 220 -15.58 -4.83 17.68
C TRP A 220 -14.28 -4.26 18.21
N VAL A 221 -13.21 -4.35 17.41
CA VAL A 221 -11.88 -3.88 17.79
C VAL A 221 -11.50 -2.63 17.00
N VAL A 222 -11.19 -1.56 17.74
CA VAL A 222 -10.52 -0.38 17.21
C VAL A 222 -9.32 -0.08 18.08
N ASP A 223 -8.12 -0.10 17.50
CA ASP A 223 -6.92 0.36 18.22
C ASP A 223 -6.76 1.87 18.07
N CYS A 224 -6.29 2.56 19.10
CA CYS A 224 -5.89 3.97 19.05
C CYS A 224 -4.58 4.17 19.84
N LYS A 225 -3.46 4.27 19.12
CA LYS A 225 -2.12 4.27 19.73
C LYS A 225 -1.35 5.54 19.35
N SER A 226 -0.72 6.19 20.33
CA SER A 226 0.21 7.29 20.06
C SER A 226 1.40 6.78 19.24
N VAL A 227 1.82 7.56 18.25
CA VAL A 227 2.94 7.30 17.36
C VAL A 227 3.90 8.49 17.26
N GLY A 228 3.91 9.35 18.29
CA GLY A 228 4.81 10.50 18.40
C GLY A 228 4.54 11.52 17.28
N THR A 229 5.55 11.80 16.44
CA THR A 229 5.42 12.74 15.31
C THR A 229 4.64 12.14 14.13
N GLY A 230 4.33 10.85 14.15
CA GLY A 230 3.63 10.15 13.06
C GLY A 230 4.54 9.68 11.93
N GLU A 231 5.80 10.12 11.86
CA GLU A 231 6.73 9.79 10.77
C GLU A 231 6.93 8.29 10.59
N LYS A 232 7.22 7.56 11.69
CA LYS A 232 7.39 6.10 11.65
C LYS A 232 6.12 5.39 11.18
N ALA A 233 4.95 5.90 11.54
CA ALA A 233 3.67 5.36 11.11
C ALA A 233 3.42 5.61 9.61
N LEU A 234 3.72 6.81 9.12
CA LEU A 234 3.64 7.13 7.69
C LEU A 234 4.63 6.30 6.86
N ILE A 235 5.87 6.14 7.32
CA ILE A 235 6.88 5.28 6.68
C ILE A 235 6.40 3.83 6.63
N TYR A 236 5.84 3.34 7.74
CA TYR A 236 5.26 2.01 7.82
C TYR A 236 4.15 1.84 6.77
N LEU A 237 3.15 2.74 6.73
CA LEU A 237 2.04 2.64 5.79
C LEU A 237 2.46 2.82 4.33
N GLY A 238 3.39 3.73 4.04
CA GLY A 238 3.90 3.98 2.69
C GLY A 238 4.52 2.72 2.06
N ARG A 239 5.16 1.87 2.86
CA ARG A 239 5.70 0.57 2.40
C ARG A 239 4.61 -0.38 1.92
N TYR A 240 3.43 -0.39 2.53
CA TYR A 240 2.34 -1.31 2.18
C TYR A 240 1.49 -0.83 0.99
N LEU A 241 1.58 0.46 0.63
CA LEU A 241 0.80 0.99 -0.48
C LEU A 241 1.24 0.45 -1.84
N TYR A 242 2.56 0.32 -2.05
CA TYR A 242 3.16 0.14 -3.38
C TYR A 242 4.16 -1.02 -3.47
N ARG A 243 4.49 -1.72 -2.36
CA ARG A 243 5.47 -2.83 -2.36
C ARG A 243 4.82 -4.21 -2.32
N GLY A 244 3.58 -4.32 -2.79
CA GLY A 244 2.80 -5.55 -2.66
C GLY A 244 2.51 -5.92 -1.21
N VAL A 245 2.16 -7.19 -0.99
CA VAL A 245 1.84 -7.73 0.35
C VAL A 245 2.98 -8.51 0.98
N ILE A 246 4.02 -8.80 0.20
CA ILE A 246 5.22 -9.52 0.60
C ILE A 246 6.43 -8.91 -0.12
N ALA A 247 7.54 -8.70 0.59
CA ALA A 247 8.79 -8.30 -0.07
C ALA A 247 9.50 -9.54 -0.63
N GLU A 248 10.09 -9.44 -1.82
CA GLU A 248 10.79 -10.58 -2.47
C GLU A 248 11.94 -11.14 -1.63
N LYS A 249 12.62 -10.29 -0.84
CA LYS A 249 13.64 -10.73 0.13
C LYS A 249 13.10 -11.62 1.26
N ASP A 250 11.79 -11.66 1.44
CA ASP A 250 11.12 -12.48 2.45
C ASP A 250 10.58 -13.80 1.88
N ILE A 251 10.70 -14.01 0.56
CA ILE A 251 10.56 -15.30 -0.11
C ILE A 251 11.89 -16.03 0.04
N LEU A 252 11.90 -17.08 0.87
CA LEU A 252 13.12 -17.75 1.31
C LEU A 252 13.50 -18.96 0.46
N ALA A 253 12.51 -19.72 -0.01
CA ALA A 253 12.71 -20.91 -0.83
C ALA A 253 11.54 -21.11 -1.80
N CYS A 254 11.85 -21.70 -2.95
CA CYS A 254 10.91 -22.09 -4.00
C CYS A 254 11.47 -23.38 -4.63
N ALA A 255 11.10 -24.53 -4.06
CA ALA A 255 11.62 -25.84 -4.42
C ALA A 255 10.56 -26.91 -4.10
N ASP A 256 10.62 -28.06 -4.76
CA ASP A 256 9.76 -29.24 -4.47
C ASP A 256 8.25 -28.91 -4.48
N GLY A 257 7.82 -28.02 -5.37
CA GLY A 257 6.42 -27.58 -5.46
C GLY A 257 5.96 -26.63 -4.34
N GLN A 258 6.86 -26.22 -3.45
CA GLN A 258 6.57 -25.46 -2.24
C GLN A 258 7.26 -24.08 -2.25
N VAL A 259 6.63 -23.11 -1.60
CA VAL A 259 7.18 -21.78 -1.37
C VAL A 259 7.23 -21.53 0.14
N SER A 260 8.43 -21.18 0.62
CA SER A 260 8.64 -20.77 2.01
C SER A 260 8.87 -19.27 2.09
N PHE A 261 8.15 -18.59 2.97
CA PHE A 261 8.34 -17.16 3.24
C PHE A 261 8.39 -16.87 4.73
N ARG A 262 9.05 -15.77 5.10
CA ARG A 262 9.10 -15.31 6.49
C ARG A 262 8.15 -14.16 6.77
N TYR A 263 7.66 -14.11 8.00
CA TYR A 263 6.85 -13.00 8.51
C TYR A 263 7.16 -12.74 9.98
N ARG A 264 6.90 -11.52 10.44
CA ARG A 264 6.98 -11.20 11.87
C ARG A 264 5.64 -11.49 12.53
N ASN A 265 5.61 -12.40 13.49
CA ASN A 265 4.41 -12.73 14.23
C ASN A 265 4.00 -11.54 15.13
N GLY A 266 2.74 -11.14 15.05
CA GLY A 266 2.23 -9.97 15.79
C GLY A 266 2.10 -10.19 17.30
N LYS A 267 1.96 -11.44 17.75
CA LYS A 267 1.84 -11.81 19.17
C LYS A 267 3.20 -12.06 19.80
N THR A 268 4.03 -12.89 19.16
CA THR A 268 5.34 -13.29 19.71
C THR A 268 6.45 -12.31 19.34
N VAL A 269 6.23 -11.43 18.35
CA VAL A 269 7.21 -10.47 17.81
C VAL A 269 8.40 -11.14 17.11
N LYS A 270 8.46 -12.48 17.11
CA LYS A 270 9.48 -13.31 16.48
C LYS A 270 9.30 -13.40 14.97
N LEU A 271 10.41 -13.67 14.29
CA LEU A 271 10.41 -13.97 12.86
C LEU A 271 10.10 -15.44 12.68
N GLU A 272 9.02 -15.74 11.97
CA GLU A 272 8.52 -17.10 11.73
C GLU A 272 8.51 -17.40 10.24
N ARG A 273 8.46 -18.69 9.89
CA ARG A 273 8.42 -19.19 8.52
C ARG A 273 7.06 -19.84 8.26
N ARG A 274 6.48 -19.60 7.08
CA ARG A 274 5.32 -20.31 6.56
C ARG A 274 5.70 -20.95 5.23
N THR A 275 5.34 -22.22 5.06
CA THR A 275 5.56 -23.00 3.84
C THR A 275 4.22 -23.50 3.35
N VAL A 276 3.93 -23.29 2.06
CA VAL A 276 2.71 -23.73 1.38
C VAL A 276 3.05 -24.07 -0.08
N SER A 277 2.19 -24.82 -0.77
CA SER A 277 2.43 -25.13 -2.18
C SER A 277 2.36 -23.88 -3.04
N GLY A 278 2.98 -23.94 -4.22
CA GLY A 278 3.14 -22.78 -5.10
C GLY A 278 1.84 -22.06 -5.48
N ALA A 279 0.81 -22.81 -5.90
CA ALA A 279 -0.50 -22.24 -6.23
C ALA A 279 -1.18 -21.55 -5.03
N PRO A 280 -1.29 -22.19 -3.84
CA PRO A 280 -1.74 -21.50 -2.62
C PRO A 280 -0.91 -20.30 -2.21
N PHE A 281 0.41 -20.30 -2.43
CA PHE A 281 1.24 -19.11 -2.21
C PHE A 281 0.82 -17.95 -3.14
N LEU A 282 0.62 -18.21 -4.43
CA LEU A 282 0.14 -17.20 -5.38
C LEU A 282 -1.25 -16.68 -4.98
N TRP A 283 -2.14 -17.55 -4.51
CA TRP A 283 -3.43 -17.12 -3.94
C TRP A 283 -3.25 -16.22 -2.71
N LEU A 284 -2.36 -16.57 -1.78
CA LEU A 284 -2.07 -15.76 -0.59
C LEU A 284 -1.62 -14.34 -0.96
N VAL A 285 -0.94 -14.17 -2.10
CA VAL A 285 -0.49 -12.87 -2.61
C VAL A 285 -1.60 -12.15 -3.39
N LEU A 286 -2.29 -12.85 -4.29
CA LEU A 286 -3.22 -12.25 -5.26
C LEU A 286 -4.60 -11.94 -4.70
N GLN A 287 -5.07 -12.64 -3.66
CA GLN A 287 -6.37 -12.34 -3.02
C GLN A 287 -6.46 -10.90 -2.46
N HIS A 288 -5.33 -10.18 -2.39
CA HIS A 288 -5.26 -8.81 -1.92
C HIS A 288 -5.36 -7.77 -3.03
N VAL A 289 -5.49 -8.19 -4.29
CA VAL A 289 -5.63 -7.27 -5.43
C VAL A 289 -6.94 -6.50 -5.29
N LEU A 290 -6.82 -5.18 -5.27
CA LEU A 290 -7.97 -4.29 -5.11
C LEU A 290 -8.64 -4.05 -6.47
N PRO A 291 -9.96 -3.74 -6.50
CA PRO A 291 -10.66 -3.39 -7.73
C PRO A 291 -10.00 -2.25 -8.51
N LYS A 292 -10.00 -2.31 -9.85
CA LYS A 292 -9.45 -1.24 -10.70
C LYS A 292 -10.00 0.13 -10.32
N GLY A 293 -9.11 1.11 -10.16
CA GLY A 293 -9.47 2.49 -9.79
C GLY A 293 -9.83 2.70 -8.31
N PHE A 294 -9.89 1.66 -7.48
CA PHE A 294 -10.11 1.83 -6.04
C PHE A 294 -8.95 2.59 -5.39
N ARG A 295 -9.22 3.68 -4.67
CA ARG A 295 -8.19 4.46 -3.97
C ARG A 295 -7.89 3.84 -2.60
N ARG A 296 -6.76 3.14 -2.51
CA ARG A 296 -6.27 2.48 -1.28
C ARG A 296 -5.91 3.47 -0.16
N ALA A 297 -5.41 4.65 -0.52
CA ALA A 297 -5.08 5.73 0.42
C ALA A 297 -5.97 6.95 0.18
N ARG A 298 -6.40 7.60 1.27
CA ARG A 298 -7.23 8.81 1.23
C ARG A 298 -6.77 9.79 2.29
N ASN A 299 -6.83 11.07 1.98
CA ASN A 299 -6.57 12.15 2.93
C ASN A 299 -7.88 12.87 3.23
N PHE A 300 -8.14 13.11 4.51
CA PHE A 300 -9.40 13.65 4.99
C PHE A 300 -9.22 14.92 5.81
N GLY A 301 -10.30 15.70 5.91
CA GLY A 301 -10.36 16.92 6.71
C GLY A 301 -9.31 17.94 6.28
N PHE A 302 -8.63 18.60 7.23
CA PHE A 302 -7.63 19.62 6.87
C PHE A 302 -6.39 19.05 6.16
N LEU A 303 -6.18 17.72 6.16
CA LEU A 303 -5.12 17.05 5.37
C LEU A 303 -5.53 16.73 3.92
N HIS A 304 -6.81 16.97 3.56
CA HIS A 304 -7.34 16.74 2.22
C HIS A 304 -6.54 17.53 1.16
N PRO A 305 -6.36 17.01 -0.09
CA PRO A 305 -5.55 17.68 -1.12
C PRO A 305 -6.04 19.08 -1.52
N ASN A 306 -7.30 19.42 -1.25
CA ASN A 306 -7.87 20.76 -1.51
C ASN A 306 -7.55 21.77 -0.39
N CYS A 307 -6.94 21.33 0.72
CA CYS A 307 -6.62 22.16 1.87
C CYS A 307 -5.14 22.59 1.89
N LYS A 308 -4.43 22.56 0.75
CA LYS A 308 -2.99 22.92 0.68
C LYS A 308 -2.71 24.30 1.28
N ARG A 309 -3.48 25.32 0.87
CA ARG A 309 -3.36 26.69 1.40
C ARG A 309 -3.54 26.78 2.92
N LEU A 310 -4.45 25.96 3.47
CA LEU A 310 -4.66 25.90 4.92
C LEU A 310 -3.46 25.26 5.61
N ILE A 311 -2.90 24.19 5.04
CA ILE A 311 -1.67 23.56 5.55
C ILE A 311 -0.50 24.55 5.54
N ASP A 312 -0.28 25.24 4.42
CA ASP A 312 0.78 26.25 4.30
C ASP A 312 0.60 27.39 5.33
N LEU A 313 -0.65 27.84 5.51
CA LEU A 313 -0.98 28.84 6.52
C LEU A 313 -0.68 28.33 7.95
N LEU A 314 -1.05 27.10 8.26
CA LEU A 314 -0.76 26.49 9.56
C LEU A 314 0.75 26.37 9.80
N HIS A 315 1.55 26.07 8.78
CA HIS A 315 3.01 26.04 8.90
C HIS A 315 3.58 27.41 9.26
N VAL A 316 3.11 28.47 8.62
CA VAL A 316 3.52 29.84 8.94
C VAL A 316 3.08 30.23 10.35
N LEU A 317 1.79 30.09 10.67
CA LEU A 317 1.23 30.51 11.95
C LEU A 317 1.82 29.73 13.14
N LEU A 318 2.08 28.45 12.96
CA LEU A 318 2.64 27.58 14.00
C LEU A 318 4.17 27.52 13.97
N ARG A 319 4.82 28.31 13.08
CA ARG A 319 6.27 28.34 12.89
C ARG A 319 6.87 26.94 12.71
N PHE A 320 6.18 26.10 11.94
CA PHE A 320 6.55 24.71 11.71
C PHE A 320 7.01 24.52 10.27
N ALA A 321 8.25 24.04 10.10
CA ALA A 321 8.77 23.67 8.80
C ALA A 321 8.66 22.14 8.61
N PRO A 322 7.70 21.65 7.79
CA PRO A 322 7.59 20.23 7.48
C PRO A 322 8.76 19.81 6.57
N GLY A 323 9.89 19.37 7.13
CA GLY A 323 11.05 19.11 6.27
C GLY A 323 12.37 18.79 6.92
N ARG A 324 12.58 19.06 8.22
CA ARG A 324 13.76 18.50 8.92
C ARG A 324 13.77 16.96 8.88
N ALA A 325 12.59 16.35 8.75
CA ALA A 325 12.41 14.91 8.56
C ALA A 325 12.47 14.45 7.09
N ALA A 326 12.75 15.31 6.10
CA ALA A 326 12.87 14.92 4.69
C ALA A 326 14.31 14.61 4.25
N ALA A 327 15.29 14.69 5.15
CA ALA A 327 16.72 14.40 4.87
C ALA A 327 16.99 12.94 4.41
N TRP A 328 16.00 12.06 4.48
CA TRP A 328 16.08 10.63 4.11
C TRP A 328 15.57 10.34 2.69
N VAL A 329 15.15 11.38 1.95
CA VAL A 329 14.70 11.23 0.56
C VAL A 329 15.87 10.78 -0.29
N LYS A 330 15.94 9.46 -0.52
CA LYS A 330 16.96 8.88 -1.39
C LYS A 330 16.61 9.28 -2.81
N GLN A 331 17.48 10.06 -3.45
CA GLN A 331 17.40 10.26 -4.88
C GLN A 331 17.40 8.90 -5.58
N ARG A 332 16.68 8.81 -6.69
CA ARG A 332 16.64 7.61 -7.51
C ARG A 332 18.06 7.34 -7.99
N ALA A 333 18.59 6.17 -7.66
CA ALA A 333 19.94 5.80 -8.07
C ALA A 333 20.07 5.93 -9.60
N PRO A 334 21.11 6.63 -10.09
CA PRO A 334 21.35 6.75 -11.52
C PRO A 334 21.65 5.38 -12.11
N ILE A 335 21.38 5.23 -13.41
CA ILE A 335 21.82 4.06 -14.15
C ILE A 335 23.27 4.34 -14.54
N LEU A 336 24.20 3.49 -14.12
CA LEU A 336 25.62 3.67 -14.38
C LEU A 336 26.08 2.78 -15.53
N CYS A 337 27.01 3.30 -16.33
CA CYS A 337 27.65 2.60 -17.42
C CYS A 337 28.56 1.49 -16.86
N ALA A 338 28.43 0.27 -17.39
CA ALA A 338 29.28 -0.84 -16.99
C ALA A 338 30.74 -0.71 -17.47
N CYS A 339 31.00 0.15 -18.47
CA CYS A 339 32.33 0.35 -19.03
C CYS A 339 33.13 1.40 -18.25
N CYS A 340 32.54 2.58 -17.98
CA CYS A 340 33.26 3.74 -17.41
C CYS A 340 32.65 4.29 -16.11
N GLY A 341 31.53 3.74 -15.64
CA GLY A 341 30.87 4.22 -14.41
C GLY A 341 30.08 5.52 -14.55
N ALA A 342 30.12 6.20 -15.69
CA ALA A 342 29.36 7.43 -15.93
C ALA A 342 27.83 7.20 -15.92
N VAL A 343 27.08 8.27 -15.67
CA VAL A 343 25.61 8.22 -15.70
C VAL A 343 25.11 7.95 -17.12
N MET A 344 24.07 7.15 -17.24
CA MET A 344 23.40 6.89 -18.51
C MET A 344 22.08 7.65 -18.61
N MET A 345 21.83 8.26 -19.76
CA MET A 345 20.58 8.95 -20.08
C MET A 345 19.61 8.02 -20.79
N ILE A 346 18.31 8.19 -20.53
CA ILE A 346 17.25 7.47 -21.25
C ILE A 346 17.06 8.15 -22.62
N VAL A 347 17.35 7.44 -23.71
CA VAL A 347 17.23 7.97 -25.08
C VAL A 347 15.99 7.46 -25.82
N ARG A 348 15.48 6.28 -25.44
CA ARG A 348 14.22 5.72 -25.97
C ARG A 348 13.46 4.96 -24.90
N THR A 349 12.13 4.98 -24.95
CA THR A 349 11.28 4.21 -24.03
C THR A 349 10.27 3.36 -24.80
N ARG A 350 9.64 2.40 -24.11
CA ARG A 350 8.60 1.51 -24.66
C ARG A 350 9.02 0.74 -25.91
N ILE A 351 10.30 0.37 -26.03
CA ILE A 351 10.78 -0.53 -27.07
C ILE A 351 10.14 -1.89 -26.79
N ARG A 352 9.27 -2.36 -27.69
CA ARG A 352 8.62 -3.66 -27.53
C ARG A 352 9.69 -4.75 -27.62
N SER A 353 9.59 -5.75 -26.75
CA SER A 353 10.35 -6.98 -26.94
C SER A 353 9.91 -7.57 -28.28
N GLY A 354 10.85 -7.76 -29.20
CA GLY A 354 10.54 -8.44 -30.46
C GLY A 354 9.90 -9.79 -30.13
N CYS A 355 8.81 -10.13 -30.82
CA CYS A 355 8.45 -11.54 -30.94
C CYS A 355 9.72 -12.23 -31.45
N SER A 356 10.19 -13.24 -30.74
CA SER A 356 11.17 -14.18 -31.26
C SER A 356 10.51 -14.94 -32.42
N GLY A 357 10.37 -14.30 -33.57
CA GLY A 357 10.36 -14.98 -34.85
C GLY A 357 11.77 -15.55 -35.01
N GLY A 358 11.86 -16.85 -35.28
CA GLY A 358 13.12 -17.56 -35.42
C GLY A 358 14.09 -16.80 -36.32
N MET A 359 15.36 -16.82 -35.94
CA MET A 359 16.42 -16.36 -36.85
C MET A 359 16.24 -17.06 -38.20
N PRO A 360 16.30 -16.36 -39.34
CA PRO A 360 16.52 -17.03 -40.61
C PRO A 360 17.86 -17.74 -40.50
N THR A 361 17.85 -19.06 -40.59
CA THR A 361 19.04 -19.86 -40.81
C THR A 361 19.77 -19.28 -42.02
N PRO A 362 21.05 -18.87 -41.93
CA PRO A 362 21.81 -18.52 -43.12
C PRO A 362 21.90 -19.78 -43.98
N ILE A 363 21.30 -19.73 -45.17
CA ILE A 363 21.59 -20.70 -46.22
C ILE A 363 23.06 -20.47 -46.58
N ALA A 364 23.92 -21.41 -46.23
CA ALA A 364 25.26 -21.47 -46.77
C ALA A 364 25.15 -21.75 -48.27
N PRO A 365 25.78 -20.95 -49.15
CA PRO A 365 25.95 -21.39 -50.52
C PRO A 365 26.99 -22.51 -50.50
N GLU A 366 26.54 -23.73 -50.79
CA GLU A 366 27.40 -24.82 -51.22
C GLU A 366 28.17 -24.35 -52.45
N GLY A 367 29.47 -24.19 -52.29
CA GLY A 367 30.38 -24.22 -53.42
C GLY A 367 30.54 -25.68 -53.86
N ALA A 368 30.28 -25.94 -55.13
CA ALA A 368 30.76 -27.12 -55.83
C ALA A 368 30.98 -26.77 -57.30
N HIS A 369 32.28 -26.75 -57.65
CA HIS A 369 32.92 -26.98 -58.95
C HIS A 369 32.60 -26.11 -60.16
#